data_AF-A0A8C1SYL3-F1
#
_entry.id   AF-A0A8C1SYL3-F1
#
_cell.length_a   1.000
_cell.length_b   1.000
_cell.length_c   1.000
_cell.angle_alpha   90.00
_cell.angle_beta   90.00
_cell.angle_gamma   90.00
#
_symmetry.space_group_name_H-M   'P 1'
#
loop_
_entity.id
_entity.type
_entity.pdbx_description
1 polymer ?
#
loop_
_entity_poly.entity_id
_entity_poly.type
_entity_poly.pdbx_seq_one_letter_code
_entity_poly.pdbx_strand_id
1 'polypeptide(L)'
;LYRISISCLFPASWHFSLSPVVLPRFLLPSFRQLLLLGLLYSWLREDRHIHTRLGRVPDMEATDTNNPNLNYGLVVDCGSSGSRVFVYTWPRHNGNLHELLDIKQMRDKHRKPVVMKIKPGISEYASTPDKASDYISPLLSFAAQHIPKNKHQETPLYILCTAGMRVLPESQQEALLEDLRTDIPVNFNFLFSDSHVEVISGKQEGVYAWIGINFVLGRFNHVEDEHEAVVEVQVPGSDQQETLVRKRTAGVLDMGGVSTQIAYEVPKTVSFASPQQEEIAKNLLAEFNLGCDAHRTEHVYRVYVSTFLGFGGNAARQRYEENLISTTQIQNKLLVQHQGESTDSPILDPCLPADLQDEVGPQDQRVHLRGTGDFDRCRQLLQPFLNRTNDTNTSLNGVYQPPIDFTNSQFYGFSEFYYCTEDVLRMGGDYNSTKYSNAAKSYCATQWKTLKERFDRGLYASHADQHRLKYQCFKSAWMYEVLHSGFAFPAAYENLRTALLVYDKEVQWTLGAILYRTRFLPLRDIQQESLKGSHSRWHRSFSFMNNHYLFLACFLVVVLSILLYLLRLRRIHNRSALLRSASSSVKWLEEGLGSPDLPVTL
;
A
#
# COMPACT_ATOMS: atom_id res chain seq x y z
N LEU A 1 11.60 27.80 -53.22
CA LEU A 1 10.71 26.62 -53.36
C LEU A 1 11.43 25.43 -52.74
N TYR A 2 11.18 25.18 -51.45
CA TYR A 2 12.03 24.32 -50.62
C TYR A 2 11.73 22.82 -50.84
N ARG A 3 12.76 22.10 -51.31
CA ARG A 3 12.91 20.64 -51.28
C ARG A 3 13.36 20.23 -49.88
N ILE A 4 12.79 19.15 -49.34
CA ILE A 4 13.40 18.36 -48.27
C ILE A 4 13.67 16.97 -48.86
N SER A 5 14.96 16.68 -49.04
CA SER A 5 15.50 15.37 -49.42
C SER A 5 15.92 14.65 -48.14
N ILE A 6 15.48 13.41 -47.96
CA ILE A 6 16.04 12.48 -46.98
C ILE A 6 16.90 11.50 -47.77
N SER A 7 18.22 11.65 -47.65
CA SER A 7 19.22 10.79 -48.25
C SER A 7 19.66 9.76 -47.22
N CYS A 8 19.27 8.50 -47.39
CA CYS A 8 19.92 7.38 -46.69
C CYS A 8 21.04 6.84 -47.59
N LEU A 9 22.29 7.11 -47.21
CA LEU A 9 23.48 6.49 -47.79
C LEU A 9 23.63 5.07 -47.21
N PHE A 10 23.43 4.05 -48.03
CA PHE A 10 23.94 2.70 -47.78
C PHE A 10 25.19 2.47 -48.64
N PRO A 11 26.29 1.90 -48.12
CA PRO A 11 27.47 1.59 -48.91
C PRO A 11 27.34 0.24 -49.64
N ALA A 12 27.77 0.27 -50.91
CA ALA A 12 28.42 -0.80 -51.67
C ALA A 12 27.73 -2.17 -51.87
N SER A 13 27.04 -2.27 -53.01
CA SER A 13 27.28 -3.24 -54.09
C SER A 13 27.39 -4.74 -53.77
N TRP A 14 26.31 -5.48 -54.04
CA TRP A 14 26.39 -6.81 -54.65
C TRP A 14 25.46 -6.82 -55.87
N HIS A 15 26.03 -6.68 -57.06
CA HIS A 15 25.32 -6.88 -58.32
C HIS A 15 25.17 -8.39 -58.56
N PHE A 16 23.94 -8.89 -58.58
CA PHE A 16 23.62 -10.13 -59.30
C PHE A 16 22.82 -9.75 -60.55
N SER A 17 23.42 -9.97 -61.73
CA SER A 17 22.72 -9.98 -63.00
C SER A 17 22.05 -11.33 -63.19
N LEU A 18 20.72 -11.36 -63.28
CA LEU A 18 19.98 -12.51 -63.82
C LEU A 18 19.32 -12.09 -65.13
N SER A 19 19.71 -12.80 -66.19
CA SER A 19 19.20 -12.69 -67.55
C SER A 19 17.69 -12.99 -67.62
N PRO A 20 16.91 -12.32 -68.50
CA PRO A 20 15.46 -12.45 -68.50
C PRO A 20 15.04 -13.63 -69.39
N VAL A 21 15.01 -14.84 -68.83
CA VAL A 21 14.36 -15.97 -69.51
C VAL A 21 13.54 -16.77 -68.50
N VAL A 22 12.22 -16.57 -68.62
CA VAL A 22 11.12 -17.44 -68.18
C VAL A 22 10.88 -17.54 -66.66
N LEU A 23 9.94 -16.73 -66.18
CA LEU A 23 9.00 -17.15 -65.12
C LEU A 23 7.65 -16.41 -65.27
N PRO A 24 6.51 -17.09 -65.03
CA PRO A 24 5.20 -16.59 -65.42
C PRO A 24 4.66 -15.58 -64.41
N ARG A 25 3.88 -14.64 -64.94
CA ARG A 25 3.08 -13.65 -64.20
C ARG A 25 2.12 -14.30 -63.20
N PHE A 26 2.51 -14.51 -61.96
CA PHE A 26 1.59 -14.61 -60.81
C PHE A 26 2.30 -14.12 -59.56
N LEU A 27 1.57 -13.42 -58.67
CA LEU A 27 2.01 -12.83 -57.39
C LEU A 27 2.54 -11.38 -57.46
N LEU A 28 1.66 -10.43 -57.78
CA LEU A 28 1.90 -9.01 -57.51
C LEU A 28 0.77 -8.20 -56.82
N PRO A 29 -0.34 -8.78 -56.28
CA PRO A 29 -1.18 -8.05 -55.33
C PRO A 29 -0.84 -8.32 -53.86
N SER A 30 -0.02 -9.33 -53.53
CA SER A 30 0.18 -9.79 -52.15
C SER A 30 1.08 -8.88 -51.30
N PHE A 31 2.17 -8.34 -51.86
CA PHE A 31 3.16 -7.63 -51.04
C PHE A 31 2.70 -6.25 -50.56
N ARG A 32 2.01 -5.49 -51.42
CA ARG A 32 1.44 -4.18 -51.04
C ARG A 32 0.29 -4.32 -50.04
N GLN A 33 -0.53 -5.36 -50.17
CA GLN A 33 -1.62 -5.65 -49.23
C GLN A 33 -1.07 -6.12 -47.88
N LEU A 34 -0.02 -6.95 -47.87
CA LEU A 34 0.69 -7.35 -46.65
C LEU A 34 1.37 -6.17 -45.96
N LEU A 35 1.97 -5.25 -46.72
CA LEU A 35 2.56 -4.03 -46.15
C LEU A 35 1.50 -3.10 -45.55
N LEU A 36 0.36 -2.93 -46.23
CA LEU A 36 -0.78 -2.17 -45.72
C LEU A 36 -1.42 -2.82 -44.50
N LEU A 37 -1.58 -4.15 -44.49
CA LEU A 37 -2.05 -4.90 -43.32
C LEU A 37 -1.05 -4.81 -42.16
N GLY A 38 0.25 -4.85 -42.43
CA GLY A 38 1.30 -4.66 -41.42
C GLY A 38 1.30 -3.23 -40.84
N LEU A 39 1.10 -2.21 -41.68
CA LEU A 39 0.97 -0.82 -41.24
C LEU A 39 -0.34 -0.57 -40.48
N LEU A 40 -1.45 -1.15 -40.94
CA LEU A 40 -2.76 -1.05 -40.28
C LEU A 40 -2.76 -1.81 -38.94
N TYR A 41 -2.10 -2.98 -38.88
CA TYR A 41 -1.86 -3.72 -37.64
C TYR A 41 -0.95 -2.94 -36.69
N SER A 42 0.12 -2.32 -37.19
CA SER A 42 0.98 -1.44 -36.39
C SER A 42 0.24 -0.21 -35.86
N TRP A 43 -0.63 0.38 -36.68
CA TRP A 43 -1.44 1.55 -36.29
C TRP A 43 -2.53 1.18 -35.28
N LEU A 44 -3.28 0.11 -35.50
CA LEU A 44 -4.24 -0.45 -34.54
C LEU A 44 -3.57 -0.90 -33.23
N ARG A 45 -2.32 -1.36 -33.31
CA ARG A 45 -1.48 -1.73 -32.16
C ARG A 45 -1.02 -0.51 -31.36
N GLU A 46 -0.59 0.55 -32.03
CA GLU A 46 -0.23 1.81 -31.38
C GLU A 46 -1.44 2.47 -30.72
N ASP A 47 -2.60 2.42 -31.39
CA ASP A 47 -3.88 2.90 -30.87
C ASP A 47 -4.32 2.13 -29.61
N ARG A 48 -4.19 0.79 -29.58
CA ARG A 48 -4.43 -0.01 -28.37
C ARG A 48 -3.47 0.33 -27.22
N HIS A 49 -2.17 0.46 -27.48
CA HIS A 49 -1.22 0.85 -26.43
C HIS A 49 -1.49 2.26 -25.90
N ILE A 50 -1.92 3.18 -26.76
CA ILE A 50 -2.37 4.51 -26.39
C ILE A 50 -3.65 4.41 -25.55
N HIS A 51 -4.63 3.57 -25.93
CA HIS A 51 -5.85 3.33 -25.16
C HIS A 51 -5.59 2.71 -23.78
N THR A 52 -4.69 1.73 -23.66
CA THR A 52 -4.32 1.15 -22.35
C THR A 52 -3.57 2.17 -21.48
N ARG A 53 -2.75 3.05 -22.07
CA ARG A 53 -2.16 4.20 -21.35
C ARG A 53 -3.21 5.21 -20.95
N LEU A 54 -4.14 5.59 -21.84
CA LEU A 54 -5.23 6.53 -21.59
C LEU A 54 -6.23 6.01 -20.56
N GLY A 55 -6.54 4.71 -20.54
CA GLY A 55 -7.37 4.07 -19.51
C GLY A 55 -6.68 3.93 -18.15
N ARG A 56 -5.34 4.00 -18.12
CA ARG A 56 -4.52 4.04 -16.90
C ARG A 56 -4.25 5.47 -16.40
N VAL A 57 -4.42 6.50 -17.25
CA VAL A 57 -4.52 7.89 -16.78
C VAL A 57 -5.79 7.95 -15.93
N PRO A 58 -5.68 8.22 -14.63
CA PRO A 58 -6.85 8.28 -13.77
C PRO A 58 -7.81 9.32 -14.33
N ASP A 59 -9.10 8.99 -14.33
CA ASP A 59 -10.14 9.99 -14.51
C ASP A 59 -9.83 11.15 -13.53
N MET A 60 -9.46 12.29 -14.11
CA MET A 60 -9.01 13.45 -13.34
C MET A 60 -10.20 14.19 -12.74
N GLU A 61 -11.42 13.71 -12.96
CA GLU A 61 -12.61 14.30 -12.40
C GLU A 61 -12.65 14.25 -10.87
N ALA A 62 -13.39 15.20 -10.30
CA ALA A 62 -13.63 15.25 -8.87
C ALA A 62 -14.38 13.99 -8.43
N THR A 63 -14.09 13.49 -7.22
CA THR A 63 -14.83 12.37 -6.67
C THR A 63 -16.29 12.78 -6.43
N ASP A 64 -17.25 12.05 -7.01
CA ASP A 64 -18.68 12.28 -6.80
C ASP A 64 -19.09 11.83 -5.40
N THR A 65 -19.00 12.76 -4.44
CA THR A 65 -19.34 12.51 -3.03
C THR A 65 -20.82 12.22 -2.80
N ASN A 66 -21.69 12.42 -3.80
CA ASN A 66 -23.11 12.07 -3.72
C ASN A 66 -23.37 10.60 -4.09
N ASN A 67 -22.40 9.90 -4.71
CA ASN A 67 -22.58 8.51 -5.09
C ASN A 67 -22.57 7.60 -3.85
N PRO A 68 -23.71 6.97 -3.50
CA PRO A 68 -23.80 6.14 -2.29
C PRO A 68 -22.99 4.85 -2.39
N ASN A 69 -22.61 4.43 -3.61
CA ASN A 69 -21.85 3.21 -3.88
C ASN A 69 -20.33 3.38 -3.71
N LEU A 70 -19.85 4.61 -3.46
CA LEU A 70 -18.45 4.85 -3.14
C LEU A 70 -18.19 4.59 -1.66
N ASN A 71 -17.10 3.86 -1.41
CA ASN A 71 -16.52 3.69 -0.09
C ASN A 71 -15.25 4.54 0.01
N TYR A 72 -14.81 4.79 1.24
CA TYR A 72 -13.65 5.62 1.52
C TYR A 72 -12.73 4.91 2.50
N GLY A 73 -11.45 5.28 2.51
CA GLY A 73 -10.47 4.81 3.48
C GLY A 73 -9.40 5.88 3.74
N LEU A 74 -8.92 5.94 4.97
CA LEU A 74 -7.91 6.90 5.42
C LEU A 74 -6.64 6.19 5.82
N VAL A 75 -5.51 6.69 5.35
CA VAL A 75 -4.20 6.29 5.84
C VAL A 75 -3.41 7.54 6.21
N VAL A 76 -2.94 7.60 7.46
CA VAL A 76 -2.00 8.60 7.94
C VAL A 76 -0.61 7.99 7.95
N ASP A 77 0.28 8.50 7.10
CA ASP A 77 1.72 8.24 7.14
C ASP A 77 2.34 9.14 8.22
N CYS A 78 2.81 8.55 9.30
CA CYS A 78 3.54 9.23 10.36
C CYS A 78 5.06 9.09 10.16
N GLY A 79 5.57 9.86 9.20
CA GLY A 79 6.98 9.91 8.83
C GLY A 79 7.86 10.76 9.75
N SER A 80 9.17 10.54 9.71
CA SER A 80 10.14 11.26 10.55
C SER A 80 10.23 12.77 10.27
N SER A 81 9.97 13.19 9.02
CA SER A 81 10.03 14.62 8.61
C SER A 81 8.67 15.32 8.62
N GLY A 82 7.61 14.64 9.04
CA GLY A 82 6.24 15.12 9.00
C GLY A 82 5.23 14.01 8.72
N SER A 83 3.98 14.25 9.13
CA SER A 83 2.85 13.35 8.87
C SER A 83 2.00 13.79 7.69
N ARG A 84 1.37 12.83 7.00
CA ARG A 84 0.50 13.06 5.84
C ARG A 84 -0.74 12.20 5.93
N VAL A 85 -1.92 12.75 5.62
CA VAL A 85 -3.14 11.96 5.43
C VAL A 85 -3.44 11.78 3.96
N PHE A 86 -3.81 10.56 3.59
CA PHE A 86 -4.27 10.19 2.25
C PHE A 86 -5.72 9.72 2.35
N VAL A 87 -6.58 10.31 1.54
CA VAL A 87 -7.97 9.85 1.40
C VAL A 87 -8.10 9.04 0.13
N TYR A 88 -8.51 7.79 0.27
CA TYR A 88 -8.76 6.86 -0.81
C TYR A 88 -10.25 6.60 -0.97
N THR A 89 -10.67 6.23 -2.17
CA THR A 89 -12.03 5.83 -2.49
C THR A 89 -12.04 4.67 -3.47
N TRP A 90 -13.07 3.82 -3.39
CA TRP A 90 -13.30 2.73 -4.34
C TRP A 90 -14.81 2.50 -4.51
N PRO A 91 -15.26 2.10 -5.69
CA PRO A 91 -16.63 1.68 -5.91
C PRO A 91 -16.91 0.32 -5.24
N ARG A 92 -18.16 -0.11 -5.29
CA ARG A 92 -18.54 -1.48 -4.93
C ARG A 92 -17.77 -2.49 -5.79
N HIS A 93 -17.34 -3.59 -5.19
CA HIS A 93 -16.63 -4.64 -5.90
C HIS A 93 -17.54 -5.32 -6.94
N ASN A 94 -17.01 -5.67 -8.11
CA ASN A 94 -17.81 -6.23 -9.21
C ASN A 94 -18.18 -7.72 -9.06
N GLY A 95 -17.67 -8.36 -8.00
CA GLY A 95 -17.94 -9.77 -7.70
C GLY A 95 -16.95 -10.75 -8.31
N ASN A 96 -15.99 -10.30 -9.13
CA ASN A 96 -14.97 -11.15 -9.72
C ASN A 96 -13.87 -11.47 -8.69
N LEU A 97 -13.80 -12.73 -8.23
CA LEU A 97 -12.82 -13.21 -7.24
C LEU A 97 -11.36 -13.00 -7.66
N HIS A 98 -11.11 -12.79 -8.95
CA HIS A 98 -9.77 -12.61 -9.46
C HIS A 98 -9.31 -11.13 -9.51
N GLU A 99 -10.24 -10.20 -9.34
CA GLU A 99 -9.94 -8.77 -9.31
C GLU A 99 -9.73 -8.27 -7.88
N LEU A 100 -8.90 -7.23 -7.76
CA LEU A 100 -8.69 -6.50 -6.52
C LEU A 100 -9.65 -5.29 -6.47
N LEU A 101 -9.78 -4.66 -5.30
CA LEU A 101 -10.53 -3.39 -5.18
C LEU A 101 -9.94 -2.31 -6.10
N ASP A 102 -10.80 -1.61 -6.84
CA ASP A 102 -10.42 -0.45 -7.67
C ASP A 102 -10.21 0.80 -6.79
N ILE A 103 -9.13 0.79 -6.00
CA ILE A 103 -8.76 1.89 -5.10
C ILE A 103 -8.15 3.05 -5.89
N LYS A 104 -8.67 4.25 -5.66
CA LYS A 104 -8.18 5.50 -6.23
C LYS A 104 -7.97 6.53 -5.14
N GLN A 105 -7.03 7.45 -5.35
CA GLN A 105 -6.90 8.62 -4.50
C GLN A 105 -8.11 9.53 -4.71
N MET A 106 -8.76 9.95 -3.62
CA MET A 106 -9.88 10.87 -3.69
C MET A 106 -9.42 12.20 -4.29
N ARG A 107 -10.26 12.80 -5.12
CA ARG A 107 -10.05 14.13 -5.70
C ARG A 107 -11.09 15.11 -5.18
N ASP A 108 -10.64 16.30 -4.80
CA ASP A 108 -11.52 17.38 -4.39
C ASP A 108 -12.26 18.00 -5.59
N LYS A 109 -13.13 18.99 -5.31
CA LYS A 109 -13.87 19.75 -6.32
C LYS A 109 -12.98 20.50 -7.34
N HIS A 110 -11.69 20.66 -7.05
CA HIS A 110 -10.70 21.28 -7.91
C HIS A 110 -9.83 20.25 -8.65
N ARG A 111 -10.22 18.97 -8.60
CA ARG A 111 -9.51 17.84 -9.23
C ARG A 111 -8.13 17.59 -8.62
N LYS A 112 -7.88 18.09 -7.41
CA LYS A 112 -6.63 17.89 -6.69
C LYS A 112 -6.74 16.68 -5.77
N PRO A 113 -5.65 15.90 -5.62
CA PRO A 113 -5.65 14.78 -4.70
C PRO A 113 -5.89 15.28 -3.27
N VAL A 114 -6.78 14.61 -2.53
CA VAL A 114 -7.10 14.94 -1.14
C VAL A 114 -5.99 14.39 -0.25
N VAL A 115 -4.95 15.19 -0.12
CA VAL A 115 -3.77 14.94 0.72
C VAL A 115 -3.45 16.20 1.50
N MET A 116 -3.15 16.05 2.78
CA MET A 116 -2.61 17.13 3.61
C MET A 116 -1.35 16.64 4.32
N LYS A 117 -0.36 17.53 4.44
CA LYS A 117 0.89 17.30 5.14
C LYS A 117 1.08 18.32 6.24
N ILE A 118 1.58 17.88 7.39
CA ILE A 118 2.02 18.73 8.50
C ILE A 118 3.47 18.42 8.88
N LYS A 119 4.11 19.34 9.60
CA LYS A 119 5.47 19.24 10.15
C LYS A 119 5.43 19.73 11.61
N PRO A 120 6.33 19.25 12.51
CA PRO A 120 7.39 18.27 12.29
C PRO A 120 6.84 16.83 12.25
N GLY A 121 7.65 15.79 12.39
CA GLY A 121 7.17 14.40 12.52
C GLY A 121 6.65 14.09 13.93
N ILE A 122 5.78 13.07 14.06
CA ILE A 122 5.18 12.70 15.36
C ILE A 122 6.23 12.30 16.42
N SER A 123 7.40 11.81 15.99
CA SER A 123 8.49 11.42 16.88
C SER A 123 9.07 12.58 17.69
N GLU A 124 8.89 13.83 17.24
CA GLU A 124 9.32 15.02 18.01
C GLU A 124 8.50 15.24 19.28
N TYR A 125 7.34 14.58 19.41
CA TYR A 125 6.46 14.65 20.57
C TYR A 125 6.76 13.56 21.60
N ALA A 126 7.84 12.79 21.44
CA ALA A 126 8.20 11.69 22.34
C ALA A 126 8.37 12.09 23.82
N SER A 127 8.68 13.37 24.10
CA SER A 127 8.77 13.94 25.44
C SER A 127 7.46 14.55 25.96
N THR A 128 6.45 14.72 25.11
CA THR A 128 5.12 15.27 25.43
C THR A 128 4.04 14.46 24.69
N PRO A 129 3.83 13.18 25.05
CA PRO A 129 2.97 12.28 24.30
C PRO A 129 1.48 12.67 24.30
N ASP A 130 1.05 13.42 25.32
CA ASP A 130 -0.30 14.00 25.47
C ASP A 130 -0.69 14.99 24.35
N LYS A 131 0.27 15.39 23.50
CA LYS A 131 0.06 16.30 22.37
C LYS A 131 -0.01 15.58 21.02
N ALA A 132 0.09 14.25 21.00
CA ALA A 132 0.11 13.49 19.75
C ALA A 132 -1.21 13.63 18.98
N SER A 133 -2.34 13.54 19.68
CA SER A 133 -3.67 13.66 19.10
C SER A 133 -3.95 15.06 18.59
N ASP A 134 -3.58 16.09 19.35
CA ASP A 134 -3.64 17.49 18.92
C ASP A 134 -2.84 17.74 17.64
N TYR A 135 -1.66 17.12 17.53
CA TYR A 135 -0.82 17.21 16.34
C TYR A 135 -1.47 16.52 15.12
N ILE A 136 -2.14 15.37 15.29
CA ILE A 136 -2.79 14.62 14.19
C ILE A 136 -4.18 15.20 13.82
N SER A 137 -4.86 15.86 14.75
CA SER A 137 -6.24 16.37 14.60
C SER A 137 -6.47 17.24 13.35
N PRO A 138 -5.56 18.15 12.93
CA PRO A 138 -5.71 18.90 11.68
C PRO A 138 -5.84 18.01 10.44
N LEU A 139 -5.10 16.89 10.39
CA LEU A 139 -5.16 15.94 9.27
C LEU A 139 -6.51 15.23 9.22
N LEU A 140 -7.00 14.76 10.36
CA LEU A 140 -8.27 14.04 10.45
C LEU A 140 -9.46 14.98 10.20
N SER A 141 -9.38 16.22 10.68
CA SER A 141 -10.35 17.27 10.40
C SER A 141 -10.43 17.58 8.90
N PHE A 142 -9.27 17.70 8.23
CA PHE A 142 -9.20 17.88 6.79
C PHE A 142 -9.86 16.71 6.04
N ALA A 143 -9.58 15.46 6.42
CA ALA A 143 -10.19 14.29 5.81
C ALA A 143 -11.72 14.24 6.03
N ALA A 144 -12.18 14.51 7.26
CA ALA A 144 -13.59 14.53 7.63
C ALA A 144 -14.41 15.61 6.88
N GLN A 145 -13.78 16.71 6.48
CA GLN A 145 -14.41 17.75 5.65
C GLN A 145 -14.67 17.28 4.21
N HIS A 146 -13.86 16.36 3.68
CA HIS A 146 -14.00 15.86 2.31
C HIS A 146 -14.96 14.67 2.21
N ILE A 147 -14.97 13.79 3.22
CA ILE A 147 -15.80 12.58 3.22
C ILE A 147 -17.23 12.92 3.67
N PRO A 148 -18.29 12.43 2.98
CA PRO A 148 -19.67 12.57 3.43
C PRO A 148 -19.89 12.08 4.86
N LYS A 149 -20.61 12.84 5.69
CA LYS A 149 -20.82 12.52 7.11
C LYS A 149 -21.42 11.12 7.36
N ASN A 150 -22.34 10.69 6.49
CA ASN A 150 -22.95 9.37 6.56
C ASN A 150 -21.99 8.22 6.23
N LYS A 151 -20.82 8.51 5.66
CA LYS A 151 -19.78 7.55 5.31
C LYS A 151 -18.69 7.44 6.39
N HIS A 152 -18.66 8.34 7.39
CA HIS A 152 -17.60 8.36 8.40
C HIS A 152 -17.50 7.02 9.15
N GLN A 153 -18.64 6.50 9.65
CA GLN A 153 -18.67 5.25 10.46
C GLN A 153 -18.23 3.99 9.71
N GLU A 154 -18.29 3.98 8.38
CA GLU A 154 -17.84 2.86 7.56
C GLU A 154 -16.43 3.06 6.97
N THR A 155 -15.84 4.24 7.15
CA THR A 155 -14.52 4.59 6.61
C THR A 155 -13.43 4.14 7.57
N PRO A 156 -12.62 3.11 7.25
CA PRO A 156 -11.47 2.74 8.07
C PRO A 156 -10.42 3.85 8.10
N LEU A 157 -9.91 4.13 9.30
CA LEU A 157 -8.78 5.01 9.53
C LEU A 157 -7.60 4.18 10.02
N TYR A 158 -6.47 4.23 9.30
CA TYR A 158 -5.20 3.64 9.70
C TYR A 158 -4.16 4.74 9.97
N ILE A 159 -3.49 4.71 11.10
CA ILE A 159 -2.38 5.60 11.46
C ILE A 159 -1.12 4.75 11.59
N LEU A 160 -0.22 4.92 10.63
CA LEU A 160 0.90 4.01 10.42
C LEU A 160 2.21 4.79 10.54
N CYS A 161 2.92 4.55 11.64
CA CYS A 161 4.16 5.21 12.00
C CYS A 161 5.38 4.49 11.42
N THR A 162 6.35 5.23 10.87
CA THR A 162 7.52 4.65 10.17
C THR A 162 8.83 4.85 10.94
N ALA A 163 9.96 5.02 10.23
CA ALA A 163 11.30 5.03 10.81
C ALA A 163 11.52 6.02 11.96
N GLY A 164 10.82 7.16 11.95
CA GLY A 164 10.93 8.16 13.03
C GLY A 164 10.47 7.64 14.39
N MET A 165 9.44 6.80 14.41
CA MET A 165 8.97 6.16 15.64
C MET A 165 9.81 4.94 16.00
N ARG A 166 10.29 4.17 15.00
CA ARG A 166 11.14 2.99 15.22
C ARG A 166 12.46 3.27 15.96
N VAL A 167 12.98 4.49 15.88
CA VAL A 167 14.21 4.89 16.59
C VAL A 167 13.97 5.29 18.05
N LEU A 168 12.72 5.51 18.46
CA LEU A 168 12.38 5.86 19.84
C LEU A 168 12.41 4.62 20.75
N PRO A 169 12.64 4.78 22.06
CA PRO A 169 12.36 3.76 23.06
C PRO A 169 10.91 3.26 22.97
N GLU A 170 10.69 1.96 23.15
CA GLU A 170 9.36 1.33 23.06
C GLU A 170 8.32 1.98 24.00
N SER A 171 8.74 2.40 25.19
CA SER A 171 7.87 3.11 26.13
C SER A 171 7.38 4.47 25.60
N GLN A 172 8.22 5.19 24.85
CA GLN A 172 7.83 6.45 24.21
C GLN A 172 6.95 6.21 22.99
N GLN A 173 7.24 5.14 22.22
CA GLN A 173 6.37 4.73 21.11
C GLN A 173 4.96 4.47 21.63
N GLU A 174 4.84 3.61 22.65
CA GLU A 174 3.54 3.20 23.19
C GLU A 174 2.79 4.36 23.84
N ALA A 175 3.47 5.25 24.56
CA ALA A 175 2.83 6.45 25.13
C ALA A 175 2.20 7.36 24.05
N LEU A 176 2.87 7.53 22.91
CA LEU A 176 2.34 8.28 21.77
C LEU A 176 1.16 7.57 21.10
N LEU A 177 1.24 6.25 20.91
CA LEU A 177 0.14 5.50 20.28
C LEU A 177 -1.09 5.45 21.20
N GLU A 178 -0.91 5.34 22.52
CA GLU A 178 -2.01 5.28 23.48
C GLU A 178 -2.83 6.59 23.53
N ASP A 179 -2.16 7.73 23.43
CA ASP A 179 -2.84 9.02 23.27
C ASP A 179 -3.75 9.02 22.03
N LEU A 180 -3.23 8.57 20.88
CA LEU A 180 -4.02 8.45 19.63
C LEU A 180 -5.16 7.44 19.76
N ARG A 181 -4.96 6.31 20.43
CA ARG A 181 -5.99 5.27 20.62
C ARG A 181 -7.15 5.77 21.47
N THR A 182 -6.87 6.60 22.46
CA THR A 182 -7.87 7.08 23.43
C THR A 182 -8.65 8.28 22.93
N ASP A 183 -7.98 9.26 22.31
CA ASP A 183 -8.61 10.53 21.94
C ASP A 183 -9.31 10.51 20.57
N ILE A 184 -8.75 9.80 19.58
CA ILE A 184 -9.32 9.78 18.21
C ILE A 184 -10.76 9.25 18.15
N PRO A 185 -11.13 8.13 18.81
CA PRO A 185 -12.51 7.63 18.79
C PRO A 185 -13.53 8.56 19.44
N VAL A 186 -13.08 9.46 20.33
CA VAL A 186 -13.95 10.44 21.00
C VAL A 186 -14.25 11.61 20.06
N ASN A 187 -13.25 12.04 19.29
CA ASN A 187 -13.33 13.23 18.45
C ASN A 187 -13.77 12.94 17.00
N PHE A 188 -13.60 11.71 16.50
CA PHE A 188 -13.89 11.33 15.13
C PHE A 188 -14.71 10.03 15.02
N ASN A 189 -15.69 10.02 14.13
CA ASN A 189 -16.59 8.88 13.90
C ASN A 189 -16.06 7.88 12.84
N PHE A 190 -14.75 7.81 12.62
CA PHE A 190 -14.16 6.85 11.66
C PHE A 190 -14.09 5.44 12.25
N LEU A 191 -14.05 4.41 11.39
CA LEU A 191 -13.84 3.04 11.83
C LEU A 191 -12.39 2.87 12.29
N PHE A 192 -12.21 2.86 13.60
CA PHE A 192 -10.91 2.88 14.25
C PHE A 192 -10.88 1.90 15.42
N SER A 193 -9.83 1.10 15.47
CA SER A 193 -9.57 0.13 16.53
C SER A 193 -8.10 0.20 16.93
N ASP A 194 -7.76 -0.43 18.05
CA ASP A 194 -6.38 -0.53 18.54
C ASP A 194 -5.38 -0.97 17.43
N SER A 195 -5.74 -2.01 16.67
CA SER A 195 -4.93 -2.52 15.55
C SER A 195 -4.77 -1.57 14.35
N HIS A 196 -5.44 -0.42 14.35
CA HIS A 196 -5.35 0.58 13.29
C HIS A 196 -4.30 1.66 13.57
N VAL A 197 -3.70 1.67 14.76
CA VAL A 197 -2.58 2.55 15.13
C VAL A 197 -1.38 1.68 15.45
N GLU A 198 -0.34 1.75 14.63
CA GLU A 198 0.85 0.91 14.84
C GLU A 198 2.12 1.58 14.32
N VAL A 199 3.26 1.21 14.91
CA VAL A 199 4.57 1.42 14.29
C VAL A 199 4.84 0.26 13.33
N ILE A 200 4.76 0.52 12.03
CA ILE A 200 5.02 -0.51 11.03
C ILE A 200 6.51 -0.82 10.95
N SER A 201 6.82 -2.11 10.82
CA SER A 201 8.17 -2.55 10.52
C SER A 201 8.61 -2.05 9.13
N GLY A 202 9.92 -1.90 8.95
CA GLY A 202 10.47 -1.59 7.63
C GLY A 202 10.11 -2.63 6.55
N LYS A 203 9.98 -3.90 6.96
CA LYS A 203 9.50 -4.98 6.09
C LYS A 203 8.07 -4.71 5.60
N GLN A 204 7.15 -4.33 6.48
CA GLN A 204 5.77 -3.96 6.09
C GLN A 204 5.77 -2.73 5.16
N GLU A 205 6.53 -1.69 5.51
CA GLU A 205 6.64 -0.47 4.70
C GLU A 205 7.12 -0.77 3.27
N GLY A 206 8.17 -1.61 3.12
CA GLY A 206 8.68 -2.03 1.82
C GLY A 206 7.72 -2.94 1.04
N VAL A 207 7.01 -3.87 1.71
CA VAL A 207 5.94 -4.66 1.08
C VAL A 207 4.83 -3.75 0.56
N TYR A 208 4.38 -2.78 1.35
CA TYR A 208 3.33 -1.86 0.94
C TYR A 208 3.76 -0.95 -0.20
N ALA A 209 5.01 -0.47 -0.20
CA ALA A 209 5.56 0.28 -1.34
C ALA A 209 5.55 -0.57 -2.63
N TRP A 210 5.98 -1.83 -2.53
CA TRP A 210 5.96 -2.78 -3.64
C TRP A 210 4.53 -3.08 -4.14
N ILE A 211 3.57 -3.24 -3.24
CA ILE A 211 2.16 -3.43 -3.60
C ILE A 211 1.64 -2.19 -4.33
N GLY A 212 1.89 -0.99 -3.79
CA GLY A 212 1.40 0.26 -4.33
C GLY A 212 1.84 0.51 -5.78
N ILE A 213 3.15 0.34 -6.07
CA ILE A 213 3.64 0.54 -7.44
C ILE A 213 3.06 -0.49 -8.42
N ASN A 214 2.99 -1.76 -8.02
CA ASN A 214 2.55 -2.83 -8.90
C ASN A 214 1.04 -2.75 -9.16
N PHE A 215 0.27 -2.27 -8.18
CA PHE A 215 -1.13 -1.93 -8.36
C PHE A 215 -1.33 -0.79 -9.36
N VAL A 216 -0.60 0.32 -9.20
CA VAL A 216 -0.70 1.48 -10.13
C VAL A 216 -0.25 1.12 -11.55
N LEU A 217 0.73 0.23 -11.69
CA LEU A 217 1.18 -0.29 -12.97
C LEU A 217 0.27 -1.37 -13.56
N GLY A 218 -0.78 -1.81 -12.85
CA GLY A 218 -1.69 -2.86 -13.32
C GLY A 218 -1.05 -4.25 -13.42
N ARG A 219 0.00 -4.52 -12.63
CA ARG A 219 0.74 -5.79 -12.63
C ARG A 219 -0.01 -6.92 -11.94
N PHE A 220 -1.06 -6.60 -11.18
CA PHE A 220 -1.95 -7.57 -10.56
C PHE A 220 -3.12 -7.99 -11.46
N ASN A 221 -3.36 -7.28 -12.57
CA ASN A 221 -4.43 -7.66 -13.50
C ASN A 221 -4.03 -8.94 -14.27
N HIS A 222 -5.01 -9.68 -14.76
CA HIS A 222 -4.76 -10.84 -15.60
C HIS A 222 -3.98 -10.49 -16.88
N VAL A 223 -3.30 -11.50 -17.41
CA VAL A 223 -2.61 -11.42 -18.70
C VAL A 223 -3.67 -11.32 -19.80
N GLU A 224 -4.09 -10.10 -20.09
CA GLU A 224 -4.99 -9.78 -21.21
C GLU A 224 -4.21 -9.42 -22.48
N ASP A 225 -2.94 -8.99 -22.34
CA ASP A 225 -2.09 -8.50 -23.42
C ASP A 225 -0.80 -9.33 -23.57
N GLU A 226 -0.55 -9.87 -24.77
CA GLU A 226 0.65 -10.66 -25.13
C GLU A 226 1.98 -9.87 -25.08
N HIS A 227 1.92 -8.55 -24.88
CA HIS A 227 3.09 -7.66 -24.95
C HIS A 227 3.66 -7.27 -23.58
N GLU A 228 2.97 -7.56 -22.49
CA GLU A 228 3.51 -7.30 -21.16
C GLU A 228 4.50 -8.40 -20.78
N ALA A 229 5.71 -8.02 -20.33
CA ALA A 229 6.71 -8.98 -19.91
C ALA A 229 6.12 -9.88 -18.80
N VAL A 230 6.16 -11.19 -19.01
CA VAL A 230 5.68 -12.20 -18.06
C VAL A 230 6.85 -12.91 -17.39
N VAL A 231 6.59 -13.48 -16.22
CA VAL A 231 7.54 -14.30 -15.46
C VAL A 231 6.88 -15.61 -15.04
N GLU A 232 7.67 -16.68 -15.05
CA GLU A 232 7.33 -17.95 -14.45
C GLU A 232 7.58 -17.88 -12.94
N VAL A 233 6.57 -18.26 -12.15
CA VAL A 233 6.57 -18.17 -10.70
C VAL A 233 6.32 -19.53 -10.10
N GLN A 234 7.10 -19.87 -9.07
CA GLN A 234 6.91 -21.04 -8.23
C GLN A 234 6.22 -20.61 -6.93
N VAL A 235 5.00 -21.09 -6.71
CA VAL A 235 4.21 -20.72 -5.52
C VAL A 235 4.88 -21.29 -4.26
N PRO A 236 5.08 -20.49 -3.19
CA PRO A 236 5.53 -21.01 -1.91
C PRO A 236 4.56 -22.04 -1.32
N GLY A 237 5.09 -23.18 -0.83
CA GLY A 237 4.34 -24.11 0.01
C GLY A 237 3.35 -25.04 -0.70
N SER A 238 3.36 -25.14 -2.04
CA SER A 238 2.58 -26.15 -2.76
C SER A 238 3.37 -27.46 -2.90
N ASP A 239 2.79 -28.57 -2.44
CA ASP A 239 3.37 -29.94 -2.54
C ASP A 239 3.56 -30.40 -4.00
N GLN A 240 2.82 -29.78 -4.92
CA GLN A 240 3.04 -29.84 -6.35
C GLN A 240 3.71 -28.54 -6.76
N GLN A 241 4.83 -28.59 -7.48
CA GLN A 241 5.48 -27.40 -8.08
C GLN A 241 4.60 -26.82 -9.20
N GLU A 242 3.43 -26.29 -8.85
CA GLU A 242 2.58 -25.56 -9.78
C GLU A 242 3.32 -24.28 -10.17
N THR A 243 3.73 -24.24 -11.44
CA THR A 243 4.30 -23.06 -12.06
C THR A 243 3.16 -22.22 -12.63
N LEU A 244 3.09 -20.97 -12.20
CA LEU A 244 2.15 -19.99 -12.76
C LEU A 244 2.91 -18.97 -13.59
N VAL A 245 2.27 -18.49 -14.66
CA VAL A 245 2.80 -17.40 -15.49
C VAL A 245 1.95 -16.17 -15.21
N ARG A 246 2.60 -15.09 -14.76
CA ARG A 246 1.94 -13.80 -14.54
C ARG A 246 2.80 -12.64 -15.01
N LYS A 247 2.22 -11.45 -15.02
CA LYS A 247 2.92 -10.21 -15.37
C LYS A 247 4.13 -10.01 -14.46
N ARG A 248 5.27 -9.64 -15.05
CA ARG A 248 6.47 -9.22 -14.33
C ARG A 248 6.13 -7.99 -13.49
N THR A 249 6.47 -8.05 -12.21
CA THR A 249 6.33 -6.93 -11.29
C THR A 249 7.53 -5.98 -11.38
N ALA A 250 7.38 -4.77 -10.85
CA ALA A 250 8.45 -3.81 -10.68
C ALA A 250 8.95 -3.85 -9.23
N GLY A 251 10.27 -3.78 -9.06
CA GLY A 251 10.89 -3.54 -7.77
C GLY A 251 10.78 -2.08 -7.34
N VAL A 252 11.00 -1.83 -6.06
CA VAL A 252 10.94 -0.52 -5.43
C VAL A 252 12.21 -0.24 -4.64
N LEU A 253 12.70 0.97 -4.78
CA LEU A 253 13.72 1.58 -3.95
C LEU A 253 13.10 2.83 -3.32
N ASP A 254 13.14 2.94 -2.00
CA ASP A 254 12.65 4.13 -1.30
C ASP A 254 13.73 4.61 -0.33
N MET A 255 14.24 5.81 -0.53
CA MET A 255 15.23 6.41 0.37
C MET A 255 14.56 7.56 1.11
N GLY A 256 14.10 7.27 2.33
CA GLY A 256 13.52 8.26 3.23
C GLY A 256 14.58 9.12 3.93
N GLY A 257 14.14 9.89 4.92
CA GLY A 257 15.04 10.70 5.74
C GLY A 257 15.93 9.86 6.66
N VAL A 258 15.37 8.83 7.29
CA VAL A 258 16.05 8.02 8.33
C VAL A 258 16.45 6.63 7.83
N SER A 259 15.66 5.99 6.97
CA SER A 259 15.94 4.66 6.42
C SER A 259 15.92 4.63 4.90
N THR A 260 16.50 3.56 4.34
CA THR A 260 16.34 3.18 2.94
C THR A 260 15.74 1.77 2.87
N GLN A 261 14.85 1.55 1.90
CA GLN A 261 14.14 0.31 1.67
C GLN A 261 14.38 -0.16 0.23
N ILE A 262 14.46 -1.49 0.06
CA ILE A 262 14.45 -2.17 -1.23
C ILE A 262 13.46 -3.31 -1.17
N ALA A 263 12.60 -3.43 -2.19
CA ALA A 263 11.63 -4.50 -2.29
C ALA A 263 11.46 -4.99 -3.74
N TYR A 264 11.53 -6.30 -3.98
CA TYR A 264 11.27 -6.87 -5.30
C TYR A 264 10.81 -8.32 -5.21
N GLU A 265 10.07 -8.78 -6.22
CA GLU A 265 9.57 -10.15 -6.27
C GLU A 265 10.71 -11.15 -6.50
N VAL A 266 10.63 -12.29 -5.83
CA VAL A 266 11.53 -13.43 -6.01
C VAL A 266 10.71 -14.58 -6.60
N PRO A 267 10.59 -14.65 -7.94
CA PRO A 267 9.63 -15.52 -8.60
C PRO A 267 10.01 -17.01 -8.56
N LYS A 268 11.30 -17.32 -8.48
CA LYS A 268 11.84 -18.69 -8.46
C LYS A 268 12.35 -19.06 -7.07
N THR A 269 12.43 -20.36 -6.79
CA THR A 269 13.07 -20.86 -5.56
C THR A 269 14.54 -20.45 -5.55
N VAL A 270 15.00 -19.89 -4.42
CA VAL A 270 16.39 -19.45 -4.25
C VAL A 270 17.21 -20.59 -3.67
N SER A 271 18.33 -20.91 -4.32
CA SER A 271 19.34 -21.81 -3.74
C SER A 271 20.20 -21.02 -2.75
N PHE A 272 20.22 -21.45 -1.48
CA PHE A 272 21.04 -20.83 -0.44
C PHE A 272 22.39 -21.55 -0.32
N ALA A 273 23.45 -20.79 -0.04
CA ALA A 273 24.80 -21.33 0.11
C ALA A 273 24.97 -22.09 1.44
N SER A 274 24.17 -21.77 2.46
CA SER A 274 24.20 -22.44 3.77
C SER A 274 22.83 -22.35 4.48
N PRO A 275 22.57 -23.25 5.46
CA PRO A 275 21.36 -23.17 6.28
C PRO A 275 21.22 -21.86 7.06
N GLN A 276 22.33 -21.28 7.53
CA GLN A 276 22.29 -19.97 8.22
C GLN A 276 21.87 -18.85 7.27
N GLN A 277 22.33 -18.87 6.02
CA GLN A 277 21.92 -17.89 5.01
C GLN A 277 20.42 -18.03 4.68
N GLU A 278 19.90 -19.26 4.63
CA GLU A 278 18.47 -19.50 4.44
C GLU A 278 17.62 -18.91 5.58
N GLU A 279 18.03 -19.06 6.83
CA GLU A 279 17.31 -18.50 7.99
C GLU A 279 17.27 -16.97 7.95
N ILE A 280 18.39 -16.32 7.62
CA ILE A 280 18.46 -14.88 7.43
C ILE A 280 17.56 -14.46 6.26
N ALA A 281 17.60 -15.19 5.14
CA ALA A 281 16.80 -14.91 3.96
C ALA A 281 15.29 -15.03 4.24
N LYS A 282 14.85 -16.04 5.00
CA LYS A 282 13.44 -16.21 5.40
C LYS A 282 12.89 -14.99 6.13
N ASN A 283 13.70 -14.37 6.99
CA ASN A 283 13.29 -13.14 7.68
C ASN A 283 13.13 -11.94 6.73
N LEU A 284 13.86 -11.93 5.60
CA LEU A 284 13.82 -10.89 4.58
C LEU A 284 12.79 -11.16 3.47
N LEU A 285 12.23 -12.37 3.41
CA LEU A 285 11.19 -12.73 2.44
C LEU A 285 9.81 -12.53 3.07
N ALA A 286 8.94 -11.78 2.40
CA ALA A 286 7.54 -11.63 2.73
C ALA A 286 6.72 -12.50 1.77
N GLU A 287 5.93 -13.42 2.32
CA GLU A 287 4.98 -14.23 1.58
C GLU A 287 3.56 -13.83 1.98
N PHE A 288 2.76 -13.41 1.01
CA PHE A 288 1.40 -12.92 1.26
C PHE A 288 0.49 -13.14 0.06
N ASN A 289 -0.82 -13.17 0.34
CA ASN A 289 -1.87 -13.25 -0.68
C ASN A 289 -2.62 -11.90 -0.73
N LEU A 290 -2.68 -11.27 -1.91
CA LEU A 290 -3.48 -10.06 -2.13
C LEU A 290 -4.94 -10.35 -2.45
N GLY A 291 -5.26 -11.57 -2.87
CA GLY A 291 -6.62 -12.01 -3.16
C GLY A 291 -7.48 -12.07 -1.90
N CYS A 292 -8.80 -11.99 -2.10
CA CYS A 292 -9.77 -12.12 -1.02
C CYS A 292 -10.01 -13.58 -0.59
N ASP A 293 -9.74 -14.55 -1.47
CA ASP A 293 -9.84 -16.00 -1.21
C ASP A 293 -8.46 -16.59 -0.87
N ALA A 294 -8.32 -17.09 0.36
CA ALA A 294 -7.07 -17.65 0.87
C ALA A 294 -6.63 -18.94 0.16
N HIS A 295 -7.55 -19.64 -0.53
CA HIS A 295 -7.25 -20.90 -1.22
C HIS A 295 -6.72 -20.71 -2.64
N ARG A 296 -6.75 -19.48 -3.18
CA ARG A 296 -6.27 -19.15 -4.52
C ARG A 296 -4.83 -18.65 -4.49
N THR A 297 -4.04 -19.06 -5.47
CA THR A 297 -2.59 -18.80 -5.54
C THR A 297 -2.18 -17.70 -6.52
N GLU A 298 -3.08 -17.24 -7.38
CA GLU A 298 -2.80 -16.23 -8.43
C GLU A 298 -2.17 -14.94 -7.89
N HIS A 299 -2.64 -14.51 -6.72
CA HIS A 299 -2.22 -13.32 -6.00
C HIS A 299 -1.29 -13.61 -4.82
N VAL A 300 -0.66 -14.80 -4.80
CA VAL A 300 0.38 -15.15 -3.81
C VAL A 300 1.74 -14.67 -4.31
N TYR A 301 2.37 -13.80 -3.55
CA TYR A 301 3.67 -13.22 -3.89
C TYR A 301 4.72 -13.54 -2.84
N ARG A 302 5.93 -13.80 -3.31
CA ARG A 302 7.15 -13.82 -2.49
C ARG A 302 7.98 -12.60 -2.83
N VAL A 303 8.11 -11.69 -1.88
CA VAL A 303 8.80 -10.40 -2.07
C VAL A 303 9.98 -10.35 -1.12
N TYR A 304 11.19 -10.19 -1.65
CA TYR A 304 12.33 -9.80 -0.83
C TYR A 304 12.15 -8.37 -0.40
N VAL A 305 12.28 -8.10 0.89
CA VAL A 305 12.26 -6.76 1.46
C VAL A 305 13.37 -6.62 2.48
N SER A 306 14.16 -5.57 2.33
CA SER A 306 15.13 -5.15 3.32
C SER A 306 14.99 -3.68 3.65
N THR A 307 15.27 -3.33 4.90
CA THR A 307 15.24 -1.95 5.39
C THR A 307 16.50 -1.66 6.17
N PHE A 308 17.12 -0.54 5.83
CA PHE A 308 18.39 -0.10 6.36
C PHE A 308 18.18 1.16 7.18
N LEU A 309 17.97 0.99 8.49
CA LEU A 309 17.83 2.11 9.43
C LEU A 309 19.16 2.83 9.60
N GLY A 310 19.17 4.17 9.53
CA GLY A 310 20.40 4.96 9.53
C GLY A 310 21.03 5.15 8.14
N PHE A 311 20.39 4.64 7.08
CA PHE A 311 20.85 4.76 5.69
C PHE A 311 19.93 5.65 4.85
N GLY A 312 18.95 6.32 5.45
CA GLY A 312 18.22 7.41 4.79
C GLY A 312 19.11 8.65 4.59
N GLY A 313 18.71 9.56 3.70
CA GLY A 313 19.58 10.68 3.30
C GLY A 313 19.98 11.62 4.45
N ASN A 314 19.09 11.90 5.39
CA ASN A 314 19.39 12.76 6.54
C ASN A 314 20.21 12.02 7.60
N ALA A 315 19.83 10.78 7.93
CA ALA A 315 20.57 9.97 8.91
C ALA A 315 21.99 9.65 8.45
N ALA A 316 22.20 9.42 7.15
CA ALA A 316 23.54 9.26 6.59
C ALA A 316 24.36 10.55 6.73
N ARG A 317 23.76 11.72 6.50
CA ARG A 317 24.45 13.01 6.70
C ARG A 317 24.82 13.23 8.15
N GLN A 318 23.91 12.93 9.07
CA GLN A 318 24.16 13.03 10.51
C GLN A 318 25.33 12.13 10.93
N ARG A 319 25.33 10.85 10.53
CA ARG A 319 26.44 9.92 10.81
C ARG A 319 27.77 10.42 10.24
N TYR A 320 27.75 11.02 9.05
CA TYR A 320 28.92 11.62 8.44
C TYR A 320 29.47 12.79 9.26
N GLU A 321 28.59 13.71 9.69
CA GLU A 321 28.97 14.86 10.52
C GLU A 321 29.49 14.42 11.90
N GLU A 322 28.85 13.44 12.55
CA GLU A 322 29.31 12.87 13.83
C GLU A 322 30.72 12.26 13.71
N ASN A 323 30.99 11.52 12.63
CA ASN A 323 32.32 10.96 12.35
C ASN A 323 33.33 12.08 12.08
N LEU A 324 32.95 13.10 11.30
CA LEU A 324 33.81 14.25 10.99
C LEU A 324 34.24 14.96 12.27
N ILE A 325 33.29 15.28 13.15
CA ILE A 325 33.56 15.92 14.45
C ILE A 325 34.51 15.07 15.29
N SER A 326 34.18 13.78 15.47
CA SER A 326 34.99 12.86 16.28
C SER A 326 36.42 12.73 15.76
N THR A 327 36.59 12.54 14.44
CA THR A 327 37.89 12.39 13.81
C THR A 327 38.72 13.66 13.91
N THR A 328 38.12 14.84 13.67
CA THR A 328 38.82 16.12 13.79
C THR A 328 39.27 16.39 15.22
N GLN A 329 38.44 16.13 16.23
CA GLN A 329 38.85 16.29 17.62
C GLN A 329 40.04 15.41 17.99
N ILE A 330 40.06 14.16 17.51
CA ILE A 330 41.19 13.25 17.74
C ILE A 330 42.44 13.78 17.04
N GLN A 331 42.33 14.20 15.77
CA GLN A 331 43.46 14.72 15.00
C GLN A 331 44.04 16.01 15.58
N ASN A 332 43.20 16.97 15.96
CA ASN A 332 43.64 18.21 16.61
C ASN A 332 44.44 17.93 17.89
N LYS A 333 43.98 16.96 18.70
CA LYS A 333 44.71 16.52 19.91
C LYS A 333 46.04 15.84 19.59
N LEU A 334 46.07 14.96 18.58
CA LEU A 334 47.26 14.17 18.23
C LEU A 334 48.33 15.00 17.51
N LEU A 335 47.92 15.92 16.64
CA LEU A 335 48.81 16.70 15.77
C LEU A 335 49.06 18.13 16.29
N VAL A 336 48.43 18.51 17.41
CA VAL A 336 48.46 19.87 17.97
C VAL A 336 48.04 20.89 16.91
N GLN A 337 46.87 20.64 16.32
CA GLN A 337 46.25 21.48 15.29
C GLN A 337 44.92 22.04 15.79
N HIS A 338 44.45 23.11 15.14
CA HIS A 338 43.22 23.82 15.47
C HIS A 338 42.27 23.86 14.27
N GLN A 339 42.17 22.75 13.53
CA GLN A 339 41.31 22.68 12.36
C GLN A 339 39.84 22.58 12.77
N GLY A 340 38.97 23.33 12.11
CA GLY A 340 37.54 23.40 12.40
C GLY A 340 37.16 24.29 13.58
N GLU A 341 38.11 24.86 14.32
CA GLU A 341 37.82 25.68 15.51
C GLU A 341 37.39 27.13 15.18
N SER A 342 37.64 27.59 13.95
CA SER A 342 37.24 28.92 13.49
C SER A 342 36.89 28.95 12.01
N THR A 343 36.26 30.03 11.57
CA THR A 343 35.95 30.31 10.16
C THR A 343 37.19 30.51 9.28
N ASP A 344 38.33 30.89 9.88
CA ASP A 344 39.61 31.08 9.21
C ASP A 344 40.37 29.76 9.00
N SER A 345 40.10 28.75 9.84
CA SER A 345 40.66 27.40 9.76
C SER A 345 39.57 26.34 9.65
N PRO A 346 38.69 26.35 8.63
CA PRO A 346 37.57 25.42 8.55
C PRO A 346 38.02 24.03 8.08
N ILE A 347 37.18 23.04 8.35
CA ILE A 347 37.30 21.72 7.71
C ILE A 347 36.71 21.82 6.30
N LEU A 348 37.47 21.35 5.30
CA LEU A 348 37.03 21.34 3.91
C LEU A 348 36.14 20.12 3.64
N ASP A 349 34.83 20.35 3.45
CA ASP A 349 33.85 19.29 3.20
C ASP A 349 33.50 19.22 1.69
N PRO A 350 33.92 18.17 0.96
CA PRO A 350 33.58 18.02 -0.46
C PRO A 350 32.11 17.69 -0.71
N CYS A 351 31.38 17.26 0.31
CA CYS A 351 29.96 16.94 0.22
C CYS A 351 29.04 18.15 0.39
N LEU A 352 29.60 19.34 0.66
CA LEU A 352 28.86 20.60 0.67
C LEU A 352 29.12 21.41 -0.61
N PRO A 353 28.15 22.22 -1.09
CA PRO A 353 28.34 23.09 -2.24
C PRO A 353 29.56 24.01 -2.09
N ALA A 354 30.22 24.32 -3.21
CA ALA A 354 31.41 25.16 -3.21
C ALA A 354 31.20 26.50 -2.48
N ASP A 355 32.15 26.87 -1.62
CA ASP A 355 32.18 28.09 -0.81
C ASP A 355 31.06 28.23 0.24
N LEU A 356 30.22 27.20 0.45
CA LEU A 356 29.28 27.20 1.56
C LEU A 356 30.04 27.17 2.89
N GLN A 357 29.78 28.15 3.76
CA GLN A 357 30.19 28.11 5.15
C GLN A 357 29.08 27.48 5.99
N ASP A 358 29.45 26.55 6.87
CA ASP A 358 28.51 25.82 7.71
C ASP A 358 29.10 25.53 9.09
N GLU A 359 28.24 25.21 10.05
CA GLU A 359 28.62 24.84 11.41
C GLU A 359 27.84 23.59 11.82
N VAL A 360 28.55 22.59 12.37
CA VAL A 360 27.94 21.34 12.82
C VAL A 360 28.41 20.95 14.22
N GLY A 361 27.60 20.16 14.92
CA GLY A 361 27.88 19.69 16.27
C GLY A 361 27.25 20.52 17.40
N PRO A 362 27.24 19.99 18.62
CA PRO A 362 26.75 20.69 19.81
C PRO A 362 27.65 21.89 20.15
N GLN A 363 27.18 22.80 21.01
CA GLN A 363 27.87 24.07 21.29
C GLN A 363 29.32 23.88 21.77
N ASP A 364 29.59 22.84 22.55
CA ASP A 364 30.89 22.49 23.13
C ASP A 364 31.83 21.77 22.16
N GLN A 365 31.32 21.29 21.03
CA GLN A 365 32.06 20.51 20.01
C GLN A 365 31.86 21.05 18.61
N ARG A 366 31.46 22.32 18.51
CA ARG A 366 31.11 22.94 17.24
C ARG A 366 32.33 23.00 16.33
N VAL A 367 32.14 22.58 15.08
CA VAL A 367 33.16 22.67 14.04
C VAL A 367 32.67 23.51 12.86
N HIS A 368 33.55 24.37 12.36
CA HIS A 368 33.32 25.20 11.18
C HIS A 368 33.74 24.44 9.92
N LEU A 369 32.84 24.39 8.95
CA LEU A 369 33.02 23.72 7.66
C LEU A 369 33.07 24.74 6.52
N ARG A 370 33.79 24.38 5.46
CA ARG A 370 33.73 25.07 4.17
C ARG A 370 33.58 24.06 3.04
N GLY A 371 32.52 24.21 2.25
CA GLY A 371 32.23 23.33 1.13
C GLY A 371 33.22 23.50 -0.02
N THR A 372 33.73 22.39 -0.56
CA THR A 372 34.60 22.42 -1.76
C THR A 372 33.88 21.99 -3.03
N GLY A 373 32.66 21.42 -2.91
CA GLY A 373 31.84 21.10 -4.08
C GLY A 373 32.34 19.93 -4.94
N ASP A 374 33.19 19.05 -4.40
CA ASP A 374 33.76 17.93 -5.13
C ASP A 374 32.90 16.66 -4.97
N PHE A 375 31.98 16.47 -5.93
CA PHE A 375 31.07 15.33 -5.96
C PHE A 375 31.78 13.96 -5.98
N ASP A 376 32.87 13.82 -6.75
CA ASP A 376 33.57 12.54 -6.88
C ASP A 376 34.34 12.22 -5.61
N ARG A 377 34.96 13.23 -4.98
CA ARG A 377 35.60 13.05 -3.68
C ARG A 377 34.57 12.76 -2.59
N CYS A 378 33.43 13.43 -2.60
CA CYS A 378 32.34 13.14 -1.67
C CYS A 378 31.93 11.67 -1.76
N ARG A 379 31.66 11.15 -2.96
CA ARG A 379 31.32 9.72 -3.16
C ARG A 379 32.34 8.77 -2.54
N GLN A 380 33.63 9.01 -2.75
CA GLN A 380 34.70 8.19 -2.16
C GLN A 380 34.67 8.21 -0.63
N LEU A 381 34.43 9.39 -0.02
CA LEU A 381 34.33 9.52 1.44
C LEU A 381 33.11 8.81 2.03
N LEU A 382 32.04 8.63 1.25
CA LEU A 382 30.80 7.99 1.71
C LEU A 382 30.84 6.46 1.64
N GLN A 383 31.76 5.86 0.88
CA GLN A 383 31.82 4.40 0.74
C GLN A 383 31.92 3.64 2.07
N PRO A 384 32.73 4.05 3.06
CA PRO A 384 32.77 3.38 4.37
C PRO A 384 31.43 3.40 5.12
N PHE A 385 30.59 4.42 4.90
CA PHE A 385 29.29 4.54 5.58
C PHE A 385 28.23 3.56 5.06
N LEU A 386 28.47 2.92 3.91
CA LEU A 386 27.65 1.81 3.41
C LEU A 386 27.79 0.53 4.27
N ASN A 387 28.86 0.44 5.05
CA ASN A 387 29.20 -0.70 5.91
C ASN A 387 29.10 -2.06 5.19
N ARG A 388 29.69 -2.15 3.99
CA ARG A 388 29.66 -3.38 3.19
C ARG A 388 30.63 -4.42 3.74
N THR A 389 30.25 -5.69 3.64
CA THR A 389 31.14 -6.83 3.88
C THR A 389 31.67 -7.38 2.55
N ASN A 390 32.73 -8.19 2.60
CA ASN A 390 33.28 -8.88 1.43
C ASN A 390 32.49 -10.15 1.06
N ASP A 391 31.39 -10.43 1.75
CA ASP A 391 30.59 -11.63 1.52
C ASP A 391 29.87 -11.56 0.18
N THR A 392 29.62 -12.73 -0.41
CA THR A 392 28.80 -12.83 -1.62
C THR A 392 27.32 -12.65 -1.27
N ASN A 393 26.56 -12.04 -2.19
CA ASN A 393 25.12 -11.79 -2.03
C ASN A 393 24.76 -10.98 -0.78
N THR A 394 25.61 -10.01 -0.40
CA THR A 394 25.29 -9.01 0.63
C THR A 394 25.32 -7.59 0.06
N SER A 395 24.58 -6.69 0.72
CA SER A 395 24.42 -5.30 0.31
C SER A 395 24.91 -4.35 1.41
N LEU A 396 24.09 -3.37 1.81
CA LEU A 396 24.40 -2.46 2.91
C LEU A 396 24.45 -3.23 4.24
N ASN A 397 25.35 -2.85 5.14
CA ASN A 397 25.48 -3.44 6.47
C ASN A 397 25.66 -4.98 6.48
N GLY A 398 26.20 -5.56 5.40
CA GLY A 398 26.36 -7.01 5.25
C GLY A 398 25.04 -7.79 5.13
N VAL A 399 23.91 -7.13 4.91
CA VAL A 399 22.60 -7.81 4.84
C VAL A 399 22.48 -8.58 3.53
N TYR A 400 22.02 -9.83 3.63
CA TYR A 400 21.74 -10.69 2.50
C TYR A 400 20.80 -10.03 1.47
N GLN A 401 21.15 -10.14 0.20
CA GLN A 401 20.38 -9.68 -0.94
C GLN A 401 20.32 -10.81 -1.98
N PRO A 402 19.12 -11.34 -2.31
CA PRO A 402 18.95 -12.25 -3.43
C PRO A 402 19.50 -11.66 -4.74
N PRO A 403 19.96 -12.50 -5.68
CA PRO A 403 20.42 -12.02 -6.97
C PRO A 403 19.27 -11.34 -7.73
N ILE A 404 19.55 -10.15 -8.28
CA ILE A 404 18.62 -9.42 -9.16
C ILE A 404 18.97 -9.76 -10.60
N ASP A 405 18.00 -10.22 -11.38
CA ASP A 405 18.15 -10.31 -12.83
C ASP A 405 18.04 -8.90 -13.44
N PHE A 406 19.17 -8.20 -13.53
CA PHE A 406 19.20 -6.84 -14.09
C PHE A 406 18.80 -6.78 -15.57
N THR A 407 18.86 -7.89 -16.31
CA THR A 407 18.44 -7.92 -17.72
C THR A 407 16.92 -8.00 -17.86
N ASN A 408 16.25 -8.64 -16.90
CA ASN A 408 14.81 -8.85 -16.88
C ASN A 408 14.16 -8.27 -15.61
N SER A 409 14.53 -7.06 -15.21
CA SER A 409 13.91 -6.35 -14.08
C SER A 409 13.61 -4.90 -14.42
N GLN A 410 12.72 -4.31 -13.62
CA GLN A 410 12.39 -2.89 -13.66
C GLN A 410 12.25 -2.40 -12.22
N PHE A 411 12.79 -1.23 -11.90
CA PHE A 411 12.72 -0.63 -10.57
C PHE A 411 12.17 0.80 -10.60
N TYR A 412 11.48 1.18 -9.55
CA TYR A 412 11.05 2.56 -9.29
C TYR A 412 11.73 3.10 -8.02
N GLY A 413 12.28 4.31 -8.13
CA GLY A 413 12.94 5.03 -7.04
C GLY A 413 12.06 6.16 -6.50
N PHE A 414 11.73 6.11 -5.22
CA PHE A 414 10.92 7.13 -4.52
C PHE A 414 11.74 7.97 -3.54
N SER A 415 11.09 8.99 -2.98
CA SER A 415 11.68 9.90 -1.99
C SER A 415 13.00 10.50 -2.47
N GLU A 416 14.12 10.32 -1.77
CA GLU A 416 15.39 10.92 -2.16
C GLU A 416 15.89 10.46 -3.54
N PHE A 417 15.48 9.30 -4.06
CA PHE A 417 15.77 8.94 -5.46
C PHE A 417 15.15 9.95 -6.44
N TYR A 418 13.92 10.39 -6.17
CA TYR A 418 13.26 11.43 -6.96
C TYR A 418 13.79 12.82 -6.59
N TYR A 419 13.86 13.18 -5.31
CA TYR A 419 14.23 14.53 -4.91
C TYR A 419 15.68 14.90 -5.32
N CYS A 420 16.61 13.93 -5.28
CA CYS A 420 17.98 14.16 -5.74
C CYS A 420 18.08 14.30 -7.26
N THR A 421 17.13 13.76 -8.03
CA THR A 421 17.12 13.87 -9.50
C THR A 421 16.28 15.05 -9.99
N GLU A 422 15.23 15.43 -9.30
CA GLU A 422 14.26 16.42 -9.77
C GLU A 422 14.41 17.81 -9.15
N ASP A 423 14.51 17.93 -7.81
CA ASP A 423 14.29 19.21 -7.11
C ASP A 423 15.15 20.34 -7.67
N VAL A 424 16.43 20.05 -7.88
CA VAL A 424 17.42 21.02 -8.35
C VAL A 424 18.13 20.62 -9.63
N LEU A 425 18.24 19.31 -9.92
CA LEU A 425 18.85 18.82 -11.17
C LEU A 425 17.85 18.74 -12.33
N ARG A 426 16.54 18.81 -12.05
CA ARG A 426 15.44 18.86 -13.03
C ARG A 426 15.49 17.72 -14.07
N MET A 427 15.82 16.52 -13.61
CA MET A 427 15.98 15.32 -14.44
C MET A 427 15.32 14.08 -13.82
N GLY A 428 14.24 14.24 -13.07
CA GLY A 428 13.44 13.10 -12.61
C GLY A 428 12.90 12.26 -13.78
N GLY A 429 12.54 11.00 -13.51
CA GLY A 429 12.09 10.05 -14.53
C GLY A 429 13.13 8.97 -14.79
N ASP A 430 13.37 8.64 -16.06
CA ASP A 430 14.28 7.54 -16.41
C ASP A 430 15.72 7.87 -15.99
N TYR A 431 16.28 7.05 -15.11
CA TYR A 431 17.58 7.27 -14.52
C TYR A 431 18.70 6.92 -15.50
N ASN A 432 19.68 7.81 -15.61
CA ASN A 432 20.92 7.54 -16.33
C ASN A 432 22.11 7.99 -15.47
N SER A 433 22.94 7.03 -15.08
CA SER A 433 24.06 7.24 -14.14
C SER A 433 25.01 8.34 -14.61
N THR A 434 25.38 8.36 -15.89
CA THR A 434 26.33 9.35 -16.45
C THR A 434 25.74 10.76 -16.45
N LYS A 435 24.50 10.92 -16.93
CA LYS A 435 23.81 12.22 -16.92
C LYS A 435 23.65 12.73 -15.48
N TYR A 436 23.26 11.84 -14.57
CA TYR A 436 23.08 12.15 -13.17
C TYR A 436 24.38 12.61 -12.50
N SER A 437 25.47 11.84 -12.62
CA SER A 437 26.77 12.20 -12.05
C SER A 437 27.29 13.53 -12.60
N ASN A 438 27.14 13.78 -13.89
CA ASN A 438 27.56 15.04 -14.50
C ASN A 438 26.75 16.25 -13.98
N ALA A 439 25.42 16.10 -13.87
CA ALA A 439 24.56 17.14 -13.32
C ALA A 439 24.86 17.41 -11.84
N ALA A 440 25.01 16.36 -11.04
CA ALA A 440 25.37 16.47 -9.63
C ALA A 440 26.75 17.15 -9.45
N LYS A 441 27.76 16.75 -10.24
CA LYS A 441 29.08 17.38 -10.23
C LYS A 441 29.04 18.86 -10.59
N SER A 442 28.27 19.23 -11.63
CA SER A 442 28.09 20.64 -12.02
C SER A 442 27.37 21.45 -10.95
N TYR A 443 26.33 20.89 -10.32
CA TYR A 443 25.62 21.53 -9.22
C TYR A 443 26.57 21.79 -8.03
N CYS A 444 27.36 20.78 -7.62
CA CYS A 444 28.24 20.88 -6.47
C CYS A 444 29.40 21.86 -6.65
N ALA A 445 29.98 21.90 -7.84
CA ALA A 445 31.03 22.85 -8.19
C ALA A 445 30.53 24.30 -8.35
N THR A 446 29.21 24.53 -8.35
CA THR A 446 28.64 25.89 -8.41
C THR A 446 28.77 26.57 -7.05
N GLN A 447 29.29 27.80 -7.03
CA GLN A 447 29.40 28.61 -5.82
C GLN A 447 28.06 28.77 -5.11
N TRP A 448 28.07 28.66 -3.78
CA TRP A 448 26.87 28.74 -2.94
C TRP A 448 26.06 30.02 -3.15
N LYS A 449 26.73 31.16 -3.35
CA LYS A 449 26.09 32.44 -3.66
C LYS A 449 25.22 32.33 -4.93
N THR A 450 25.76 31.75 -5.99
CA THR A 450 25.05 31.54 -7.26
C THR A 450 23.89 30.56 -7.10
N LEU A 451 24.05 29.50 -6.29
CA LEU A 451 22.96 28.56 -6.00
C LEU A 451 21.79 29.27 -5.28
N LYS A 452 22.09 30.12 -4.29
CA LYS A 452 21.08 30.96 -3.61
C LYS A 452 20.38 31.92 -4.58
N GLU A 453 21.14 32.65 -5.40
CA GLU A 453 20.55 33.57 -6.39
C GLU A 453 19.60 32.85 -7.37
N ARG A 454 19.93 31.61 -7.78
CA ARG A 454 19.05 30.78 -8.61
C ARG A 454 17.78 30.35 -7.87
N PHE A 455 17.91 30.02 -6.59
CA PHE A 455 16.78 29.65 -5.74
C PHE A 455 15.83 30.82 -5.51
N ASP A 456 16.36 32.00 -5.19
CA ASP A 456 15.56 33.22 -4.97
C ASP A 456 14.81 33.65 -6.24
N ARG A 457 15.33 33.28 -7.42
CA ARG A 457 14.69 33.50 -8.74
C ARG A 457 13.68 32.41 -9.13
N GLY A 458 13.49 31.39 -8.30
CA GLY A 458 12.55 30.30 -8.57
C GLY A 458 12.99 29.33 -9.68
N LEU A 459 14.30 29.14 -9.89
CA LEU A 459 14.81 28.22 -10.91
C LEU A 459 14.51 26.74 -10.59
N TYR A 460 14.42 26.40 -9.31
CA TYR A 460 14.26 25.04 -8.82
C TYR A 460 12.80 24.66 -8.61
N ALA A 461 12.53 23.39 -8.33
CA ALA A 461 11.18 22.92 -8.05
C ALA A 461 10.56 23.67 -6.86
N SER A 462 9.25 23.91 -6.90
CA SER A 462 8.54 24.69 -5.87
C SER A 462 8.57 24.07 -4.47
N HIS A 463 8.89 22.79 -4.35
CA HIS A 463 9.01 22.08 -3.08
C HIS A 463 10.47 21.95 -2.59
N ALA A 464 11.45 22.41 -3.38
CA ALA A 464 12.82 22.52 -2.93
C ALA A 464 12.90 23.64 -1.87
N ASP A 465 13.50 23.35 -0.73
CA ASP A 465 13.77 24.31 0.34
C ASP A 465 15.27 24.56 0.49
N GLN A 466 15.65 25.45 1.41
CA GLN A 466 17.05 25.76 1.67
C GLN A 466 17.83 24.52 2.16
N HIS A 467 17.16 23.59 2.84
CA HIS A 467 17.75 22.34 3.29
C HIS A 467 18.09 21.43 2.08
N ARG A 468 17.19 21.30 1.10
CA ARG A 468 17.47 20.64 -0.19
C ARG A 468 18.65 21.28 -0.88
N LEU A 469 18.68 22.61 -0.99
CA LEU A 469 19.78 23.32 -1.63
C LEU A 469 21.15 23.01 -1.01
N LYS A 470 21.20 23.07 0.33
CA LYS A 470 22.41 22.85 1.14
C LYS A 470 22.93 21.42 1.01
N TYR A 471 22.06 20.42 1.17
CA TYR A 471 22.48 19.02 1.28
C TYR A 471 22.36 18.21 -0.01
N GLN A 472 21.99 18.83 -1.12
CA GLN A 472 21.88 18.15 -2.42
C GLN A 472 23.16 17.39 -2.77
N CYS A 473 24.34 17.97 -2.55
CA CYS A 473 25.62 17.35 -2.92
C CYS A 473 25.85 16.03 -2.17
N PHE A 474 25.77 16.09 -0.85
CA PHE A 474 25.84 14.90 0.00
C PHE A 474 24.79 13.86 -0.40
N LYS A 475 23.51 14.25 -0.47
CA LYS A 475 22.41 13.31 -0.74
C LYS A 475 22.51 12.70 -2.14
N SER A 476 22.99 13.47 -3.13
CA SER A 476 23.17 12.97 -4.48
C SER A 476 24.27 11.91 -4.55
N ALA A 477 25.38 12.14 -3.85
CA ALA A 477 26.49 11.21 -3.75
C ALA A 477 26.07 9.96 -2.95
N TRP A 478 25.33 10.14 -1.86
CA TRP A 478 24.79 9.04 -1.06
C TRP A 478 23.82 8.17 -1.87
N MET A 479 22.88 8.76 -2.59
CA MET A 479 21.96 8.04 -3.48
C MET A 479 22.73 7.23 -4.53
N TYR A 480 23.77 7.82 -5.13
CA TYR A 480 24.61 7.13 -6.12
C TYR A 480 25.31 5.91 -5.50
N GLU A 481 25.98 6.10 -4.37
CA GLU A 481 26.75 5.04 -3.72
C GLU A 481 25.84 3.95 -3.15
N VAL A 482 24.67 4.29 -2.59
CA VAL A 482 23.67 3.30 -2.16
C VAL A 482 23.18 2.46 -3.34
N LEU A 483 22.88 3.08 -4.49
CA LEU A 483 22.37 2.38 -5.67
C LEU A 483 23.43 1.47 -6.30
N HIS A 484 24.58 2.05 -6.67
CA HIS A 484 25.58 1.35 -7.47
C HIS A 484 26.58 0.56 -6.64
N SER A 485 27.02 1.11 -5.52
CA SER A 485 27.98 0.43 -4.64
C SER A 485 27.27 -0.41 -3.58
N GLY A 486 26.11 0.01 -3.06
CA GLY A 486 25.37 -0.70 -2.02
C GLY A 486 24.56 -1.87 -2.56
N PHE A 487 23.57 -1.59 -3.41
CA PHE A 487 22.68 -2.58 -4.02
C PHE A 487 23.23 -3.23 -5.29
N ALA A 488 24.43 -2.84 -5.70
CA ALA A 488 25.15 -3.38 -6.86
C ALA A 488 24.41 -3.22 -8.20
N PHE A 489 23.59 -2.17 -8.36
CA PHE A 489 22.99 -1.86 -9.65
C PHE A 489 24.08 -1.49 -10.66
N PRO A 490 24.12 -2.10 -11.87
CA PRO A 490 25.08 -1.73 -12.89
C PRO A 490 24.96 -0.24 -13.27
N ALA A 491 26.08 0.42 -13.56
CA ALA A 491 26.06 1.80 -14.03
C ALA A 491 25.27 1.96 -15.35
N ALA A 492 25.26 0.93 -16.18
CA ALA A 492 24.51 0.87 -17.44
C ALA A 492 23.05 0.39 -17.28
N TYR A 493 22.51 0.29 -16.06
CA TYR A 493 21.13 -0.11 -15.85
C TYR A 493 20.15 0.98 -16.33
N GLU A 494 19.31 0.65 -17.31
CA GLU A 494 18.41 1.62 -17.95
C GLU A 494 16.96 1.54 -17.44
N ASN A 495 16.61 0.47 -16.70
CA ASN A 495 15.22 0.20 -16.28
C ASN A 495 14.90 0.71 -14.86
N LEU A 496 15.60 1.76 -14.39
CA LEU A 496 15.29 2.48 -13.15
C LEU A 496 14.57 3.78 -13.49
N ARG A 497 13.41 4.01 -12.89
CA ARG A 497 12.67 5.27 -13.01
C ARG A 497 12.50 5.93 -11.65
N THR A 498 12.98 7.15 -11.48
CA THR A 498 12.69 7.96 -10.29
C THR A 498 11.37 8.69 -10.46
N ALA A 499 10.51 8.65 -9.45
CA ALA A 499 9.19 9.23 -9.53
C ALA A 499 8.66 9.63 -8.16
N LEU A 500 7.92 10.74 -8.10
CA LEU A 500 7.00 11.05 -7.01
C LEU A 500 5.58 10.56 -7.35
N LEU A 501 5.21 10.71 -8.62
CA LEU A 501 3.92 10.31 -9.17
C LEU A 501 4.13 9.28 -10.29
N VAL A 502 3.26 8.27 -10.36
CA VAL A 502 3.16 7.37 -11.51
C VAL A 502 1.74 7.44 -12.04
N TYR A 503 1.58 7.80 -13.31
CA TYR A 503 0.28 8.11 -13.93
C TYR A 503 -0.55 9.13 -13.12
N ASP A 504 0.09 10.22 -12.67
CA ASP A 504 -0.51 11.27 -11.84
C ASP A 504 -1.16 10.78 -10.52
N LYS A 505 -0.79 9.57 -10.08
CA LYS A 505 -1.07 9.03 -8.74
C LYS A 505 0.20 9.12 -7.92
N GLU A 506 0.10 9.69 -6.73
CA GLU A 506 1.21 9.62 -5.77
C GLU A 506 1.39 8.15 -5.37
N VAL A 507 2.51 7.55 -5.75
CA VAL A 507 2.79 6.14 -5.41
C VAL A 507 3.45 6.14 -4.05
N GLN A 508 2.60 6.19 -3.04
CA GLN A 508 3.01 6.04 -1.65
C GLN A 508 2.74 4.62 -1.21
N TRP A 509 3.56 4.13 -0.28
CA TRP A 509 3.34 2.85 0.38
C TRP A 509 1.95 2.79 1.05
N THR A 510 1.35 3.94 1.41
CA THR A 510 -0.01 4.00 1.98
C THR A 510 -1.08 3.42 1.05
N LEU A 511 -0.92 3.50 -0.28
CA LEU A 511 -1.84 2.87 -1.24
C LEU A 511 -1.77 1.34 -1.17
N GLY A 512 -0.56 0.78 -1.05
CA GLY A 512 -0.40 -0.65 -0.84
C GLY A 512 -0.89 -1.10 0.53
N ALA A 513 -0.73 -0.26 1.56
CA ALA A 513 -1.23 -0.53 2.90
C ALA A 513 -2.76 -0.62 2.91
N ILE A 514 -3.46 0.38 2.34
CA ILE A 514 -4.94 0.33 2.28
C ILE A 514 -5.41 -0.85 1.44
N LEU A 515 -4.78 -1.14 0.30
CA LEU A 515 -5.13 -2.30 -0.53
C LEU A 515 -4.99 -3.62 0.24
N TYR A 516 -3.87 -3.81 0.94
CA TYR A 516 -3.62 -5.02 1.72
C TYR A 516 -4.56 -5.17 2.93
N ARG A 517 -4.82 -4.07 3.65
CA ARG A 517 -5.69 -4.05 4.84
C ARG A 517 -7.16 -4.25 4.49
N THR A 518 -7.58 -3.82 3.30
CA THR A 518 -8.95 -3.93 2.79
C THR A 518 -9.18 -5.15 1.88
N ARG A 519 -8.19 -6.03 1.69
CA ARG A 519 -8.26 -7.16 0.74
C ARG A 519 -9.44 -8.12 0.95
N PHE A 520 -10.01 -8.17 2.16
CA PHE A 520 -11.16 -9.02 2.48
C PHE A 520 -12.52 -8.34 2.28
N LEU A 521 -12.58 -7.02 2.04
CA LEU A 521 -13.85 -6.34 1.78
C LEU A 521 -14.64 -6.93 0.61
N PRO A 522 -14.03 -7.36 -0.52
CA PRO A 522 -14.75 -8.04 -1.60
C PRO A 522 -15.59 -9.25 -1.15
N LEU A 523 -15.21 -9.94 -0.07
CA LEU A 523 -15.99 -11.08 0.44
C LEU A 523 -17.40 -10.66 0.88
N ARG A 524 -17.61 -9.41 1.30
CA ARG A 524 -18.95 -8.91 1.65
C ARG A 524 -19.90 -8.92 0.47
N ASP A 525 -19.38 -8.61 -0.72
CA ASP A 525 -20.13 -8.58 -1.97
C ASP A 525 -20.24 -9.98 -2.61
N ILE A 526 -19.17 -10.77 -2.54
CA ILE A 526 -19.09 -12.10 -3.18
C ILE A 526 -19.82 -13.17 -2.35
N GLN A 527 -19.59 -13.21 -1.03
CA GLN A 527 -20.17 -14.21 -0.14
C GLN A 527 -21.55 -13.79 0.38
N GLN A 528 -22.18 -12.73 -0.12
CA GLN A 528 -23.54 -12.36 0.31
C GLN A 528 -24.56 -13.50 0.06
N GLU A 529 -24.27 -14.43 -0.86
CA GLU A 529 -25.04 -15.67 -1.06
C GLU A 529 -24.62 -16.83 -0.14
N SER A 530 -23.35 -16.89 0.28
CA SER A 530 -22.78 -17.95 1.15
C SER A 530 -22.94 -17.66 2.66
N LEU A 531 -22.94 -16.37 3.04
CA LEU A 531 -23.11 -15.85 4.40
C LEU A 531 -24.54 -15.44 4.72
N LYS A 532 -25.50 -15.61 3.79
CA LYS A 532 -26.88 -15.89 4.18
C LYS A 532 -26.80 -17.17 4.97
N GLY A 533 -26.66 -17.01 6.29
CA GLY A 533 -26.48 -18.12 7.21
C GLY A 533 -27.48 -19.22 6.84
N SER A 534 -27.07 -20.46 7.02
CA SER A 534 -28.00 -21.57 7.13
C SER A 534 -28.94 -21.23 8.28
N HIS A 535 -29.96 -20.42 8.01
CA HIS A 535 -31.16 -20.38 8.80
C HIS A 535 -31.65 -21.80 8.68
N SER A 536 -31.41 -22.56 9.74
CA SER A 536 -31.94 -23.90 9.88
C SER A 536 -33.38 -23.82 9.41
N ARG A 537 -33.68 -24.64 8.40
CA ARG A 537 -35.01 -24.75 7.77
C ARG A 537 -36.09 -25.21 8.77
N TRP A 538 -35.76 -25.23 10.07
CA TRP A 538 -36.57 -25.53 11.22
C TRP A 538 -37.42 -24.34 11.68
N HIS A 539 -36.96 -23.09 11.62
CA HIS A 539 -37.74 -21.97 12.20
C HIS A 539 -38.79 -21.33 11.28
N ARG A 540 -38.67 -21.45 9.94
CA ARG A 540 -39.74 -20.98 9.02
C ARG A 540 -40.84 -22.00 8.78
N SER A 541 -40.57 -23.29 8.93
CA SER A 541 -41.60 -24.34 8.79
C SER A 541 -42.45 -24.52 10.06
N PHE A 542 -41.95 -24.12 11.25
CA PHE A 542 -42.67 -24.32 12.51
C PHE A 542 -43.66 -23.20 12.86
N SER A 543 -43.58 -22.01 12.24
CA SER A 543 -44.50 -20.91 12.55
C SER A 543 -45.77 -20.89 11.68
N PHE A 544 -45.70 -21.35 10.42
CA PHE A 544 -46.88 -21.36 9.55
C PHE A 544 -47.68 -22.66 9.62
N MET A 545 -47.01 -23.81 9.79
CA MET A 545 -47.67 -25.11 9.75
C MET A 545 -48.33 -25.48 11.08
N ASN A 546 -47.84 -24.96 12.22
CA ASN A 546 -48.38 -25.28 13.54
C ASN A 546 -49.65 -24.48 13.88
N ASN A 547 -49.86 -23.32 13.25
CA ASN A 547 -51.04 -22.49 13.50
C ASN A 547 -52.34 -23.10 12.93
N HIS A 548 -52.28 -23.78 11.78
CA HIS A 548 -53.46 -24.45 11.22
C HIS A 548 -53.86 -25.69 12.01
N TYR A 549 -52.92 -26.52 12.49
CA TYR A 549 -53.24 -27.67 13.33
C TYR A 549 -53.72 -27.25 14.73
N LEU A 550 -53.16 -26.18 15.30
CA LEU A 550 -53.65 -25.62 16.57
C LEU A 550 -55.07 -25.06 16.41
N PHE A 551 -55.35 -24.34 15.33
CA PHE A 551 -56.70 -23.83 15.03
C PHE A 551 -57.69 -24.97 14.79
N LEU A 552 -57.29 -26.03 14.07
CA LEU A 552 -58.13 -27.21 13.84
C LEU A 552 -58.40 -28.00 15.12
N ALA A 553 -57.39 -28.14 16.00
CA ALA A 553 -57.53 -28.77 17.30
C ALA A 553 -58.45 -27.95 18.23
N CYS A 554 -58.29 -26.63 18.29
CA CYS A 554 -59.18 -25.75 19.05
C CYS A 554 -60.61 -25.81 18.51
N PHE A 555 -60.78 -25.81 17.18
CA PHE A 555 -62.10 -25.96 16.55
C PHE A 555 -62.76 -27.31 16.91
N LEU A 556 -62.00 -28.41 16.85
CA LEU A 556 -62.50 -29.74 17.24
C LEU A 556 -62.89 -29.79 18.72
N VAL A 557 -62.12 -29.18 19.62
CA VAL A 557 -62.45 -29.13 21.05
C VAL A 557 -63.75 -28.34 21.29
N VAL A 558 -63.94 -27.21 20.61
CA VAL A 558 -65.17 -26.41 20.70
C VAL A 558 -66.36 -27.19 20.15
N VAL A 559 -66.23 -27.85 19.00
CA VAL A 559 -67.29 -28.71 18.43
C VAL A 559 -67.62 -29.87 19.36
N LEU A 560 -66.62 -30.49 19.98
CA LEU A 560 -66.83 -31.57 20.94
C LEU A 560 -67.54 -31.07 22.20
N SER A 561 -67.19 -29.88 22.69
CA SER A 561 -67.85 -29.24 23.83
C SER A 561 -69.30 -28.88 23.51
N ILE A 562 -69.58 -28.38 22.31
CA ILE A 562 -70.95 -28.10 21.84
C ILE A 562 -71.73 -29.41 21.73
N LEU A 563 -71.15 -30.47 21.15
CA LEU A 563 -71.80 -31.78 21.06
C LEU A 563 -72.09 -32.37 22.43
N LEU A 564 -71.15 -32.31 23.36
CA LEU A 564 -71.34 -32.77 24.74
C LEU A 564 -72.39 -31.92 25.46
N TYR A 565 -72.42 -30.61 25.23
CA TYR A 565 -73.44 -29.71 25.77
C TYR A 565 -74.83 -30.02 25.20
N LEU A 566 -74.94 -30.26 23.88
CA LEU A 566 -76.18 -30.67 23.24
C LEU A 566 -76.64 -32.06 23.68
N LEU A 567 -75.72 -33.02 23.87
CA LEU A 567 -76.03 -34.33 24.42
C LEU A 567 -76.48 -34.23 25.89
N ARG A 568 -75.85 -33.35 26.67
CA ARG A 568 -76.28 -33.04 28.04
C ARG A 568 -77.66 -32.39 28.06
N LEU A 569 -77.93 -31.43 27.16
CA LEU A 569 -79.25 -30.83 26.98
C LEU A 569 -80.30 -31.86 26.55
N ARG A 570 -79.97 -32.77 25.63
CA ARG A 570 -80.84 -33.88 25.22
C ARG A 570 -81.13 -34.83 26.38
N ARG A 571 -80.11 -35.13 27.21
CA ARG A 571 -80.26 -35.97 28.40
C ARG A 571 -81.08 -35.27 29.50
N ILE A 572 -80.97 -33.96 29.63
CA ILE A 572 -81.80 -33.14 30.54
C ILE A 572 -83.23 -33.01 30.00
N HIS A 573 -83.42 -32.84 28.69
CA HIS A 573 -84.74 -32.79 28.04
C HIS A 573 -85.45 -34.13 28.12
N ASN A 574 -84.73 -35.25 27.93
CA ASN A 574 -85.28 -36.60 28.13
C ASN A 574 -85.59 -36.88 29.60
N ARG A 575 -84.79 -36.38 30.55
CA ARG A 575 -85.10 -36.46 31.98
C ARG A 575 -86.30 -35.59 32.37
N SER A 576 -86.46 -34.41 31.78
CA SER A 576 -87.62 -33.54 32.01
C SER A 576 -88.88 -34.00 31.27
N ALA A 577 -88.75 -34.79 30.19
CA ALA A 577 -89.86 -35.54 29.59
C ALA A 577 -90.31 -36.71 30.48
N LEU A 578 -89.38 -37.44 31.11
CA LEU A 578 -89.70 -38.50 32.08
C LEU A 578 -90.28 -37.97 33.41
N LEU A 579 -89.84 -36.79 33.86
CA LEU A 579 -90.37 -36.14 35.07
C LEU A 579 -91.72 -35.43 34.86
N ARG A 580 -92.11 -35.13 33.61
CA ARG A 580 -93.47 -34.64 33.28
C ARG A 580 -94.50 -35.74 33.10
N SER A 581 -94.10 -37.01 32.93
CA SER A 581 -95.03 -38.15 32.89
C SER A 581 -95.24 -38.84 34.24
N ALA A 582 -94.51 -38.44 35.29
CA ALA A 582 -94.58 -39.05 36.63
C ALA A 582 -95.30 -38.18 37.67
N SER A 583 -96.10 -37.21 37.21
CA SER A 583 -97.01 -36.40 38.05
C SER A 583 -98.46 -36.75 37.71
N SER A 584 -98.86 -37.99 37.95
CA SER A 584 -100.27 -38.32 38.20
C SER A 584 -100.37 -39.61 39.00
N SER A 585 -101.21 -39.53 40.04
CA SER A 585 -101.79 -40.59 40.88
C SER A 585 -100.96 -41.17 42.05
N VAL A 586 -101.27 -40.58 43.21
CA VAL A 586 -101.17 -41.07 44.59
C VAL A 586 -102.04 -42.33 44.81
N LYS A 587 -101.59 -43.31 45.64
CA LYS A 587 -102.28 -43.81 46.86
C LYS A 587 -101.57 -44.99 47.56
N TRP A 588 -101.59 -44.89 48.89
CA TRP A 588 -101.15 -45.72 50.04
C TRP A 588 -101.58 -47.22 50.00
N LEU A 589 -101.05 -48.17 50.82
CA LEU A 589 -100.99 -48.23 52.30
C LEU A 589 -100.23 -49.50 52.82
N GLU A 590 -99.66 -49.40 54.04
CA GLU A 590 -99.30 -50.45 55.08
C GLU A 590 -98.31 -51.60 54.73
N GLU A 591 -97.41 -52.12 55.59
CA GLU A 591 -97.31 -52.21 57.07
C GLU A 591 -95.86 -52.69 57.45
N GLY A 592 -95.38 -52.47 58.69
CA GLY A 592 -94.44 -53.40 59.34
C GLY A 592 -93.01 -52.95 59.75
N LEU A 593 -92.92 -52.22 60.87
CA LEU A 593 -91.98 -52.32 62.01
C LEU A 593 -90.54 -52.92 61.88
N GLY A 594 -89.56 -52.16 62.40
CA GLY A 594 -88.28 -52.68 62.93
C GLY A 594 -87.19 -51.62 63.12
N SER A 595 -87.04 -51.08 64.33
CA SER A 595 -85.92 -50.22 64.77
C SER A 595 -84.77 -51.03 65.40
N PRO A 596 -83.75 -50.41 66.02
CA PRO A 596 -82.81 -49.37 65.57
C PRO A 596 -81.34 -49.86 65.78
N ASP A 597 -80.33 -49.07 65.39
CA ASP A 597 -79.27 -48.63 66.31
C ASP A 597 -78.17 -47.78 65.61
N LEU A 598 -77.78 -46.75 66.37
CA LEU A 598 -76.69 -45.78 66.26
C LEU A 598 -75.28 -46.44 66.33
N PRO A 599 -74.12 -45.73 66.45
CA PRO A 599 -73.73 -44.35 66.10
C PRO A 599 -72.33 -44.21 65.40
N VAL A 600 -72.05 -42.99 64.92
CA VAL A 600 -70.81 -42.17 65.06
C VAL A 600 -69.42 -42.84 65.10
N THR A 601 -68.51 -42.35 64.25
CA THR A 601 -67.21 -41.83 64.69
C THR A 601 -66.68 -40.73 63.75
N LEU A 602 -66.03 -39.76 64.40
CA LEU A 602 -65.42 -38.52 63.93
C LEU A 602 -64.33 -38.68 62.87
#